data_AF-A0A3B9L7E8-F1
#
_entry.id   AF-A0A3B9L7E8-F1
#
_cell.length_a   1.000
_cell.length_b   1.000
_cell.length_c   1.000
_cell.angle_alpha   90.00
_cell.angle_beta   90.00
_cell.angle_gamma   90.00
#
_symmetry.space_group_name_H-M   'P 1'
#
loop_
_entity.id
_entity.type
_entity.pdbx_description
1 polymer ?
#
loop_
_entity_poly.entity_id
_entity_poly.type
_entity_poly.pdbx_seq_one_letter_code
_entity_poly.pdbx_strand_id
1 'polypeptide(L)'
;MNTFTIEVQDTEVRALLKRLHATSVNMQPIYQDIGEGIMERTKQRFSTGIGPDGIKWLPNAQATYAILANRLGKSSLGKDGRVNKKGASKLANKKPLIGETGNLARQFHVLSTNHSVTIGNSMIYAAIQQFGGQAGRNKKVTIPARPFLPVMINGQLYPQEQQSILNTLNAHLDDVINGRFGN
;
A
#
# COMPACT_ATOMS: atom_id res chain seq x y z
N MET A 1 35.00 22.33 35.77
CA MET A 1 34.38 22.83 34.53
C MET A 1 33.46 23.96 34.92
N ASN A 2 33.62 25.14 34.31
CA ASN A 2 32.67 26.25 34.53
C ASN A 2 31.52 26.11 33.53
N THR A 3 30.30 26.13 34.05
CA THR A 3 29.07 26.10 33.25
C THR A 3 28.54 27.52 33.13
N PHE A 4 28.10 27.92 31.94
CA PHE A 4 27.34 29.17 31.73
C PHE A 4 26.03 28.85 31.02
N THR A 5 24.99 29.62 31.35
CA THR A 5 23.62 29.46 30.83
C THR A 5 23.30 30.58 29.86
N ILE A 6 22.69 30.25 28.72
CA ILE A 6 22.20 31.21 27.73
C ILE A 6 20.68 31.21 27.78
N GLU A 7 20.06 32.38 27.90
CA GLU A 7 18.61 32.56 27.82
C GLU A 7 18.23 33.24 26.50
N VAL A 8 17.38 32.59 25.70
CA VAL A 8 16.94 33.10 24.40
C VAL A 8 15.60 33.83 24.57
N GLN A 9 15.60 35.15 24.35
CA GLN A 9 14.40 36.00 24.42
C GLN A 9 13.72 36.23 23.05
N ASP A 10 14.37 35.80 21.96
CA ASP A 10 13.85 35.99 20.61
C ASP A 10 12.49 35.30 20.44
N THR A 11 11.48 36.06 20.02
CA THR A 11 10.09 35.58 19.99
C THR A 11 9.86 34.57 18.86
N GLU A 12 10.52 34.75 17.71
CA GLU A 12 10.39 33.83 16.57
C GLU A 12 11.04 32.50 16.88
N VAL A 13 12.25 32.51 17.44
CA VAL A 13 12.97 31.30 17.86
C VAL A 13 12.18 30.55 18.93
N ARG A 14 11.63 31.24 19.94
CA ARG A 14 10.81 30.62 20.97
C ARG A 14 9.52 30.02 20.41
N ALA A 15 8.87 30.70 19.46
CA ALA A 15 7.68 30.20 18.80
C ALA A 15 7.98 28.92 17.99
N LEU A 16 9.09 28.90 17.25
CA LEU A 16 9.53 27.73 16.51
C LEU A 16 9.82 26.53 17.42
N LEU A 17 10.59 26.74 18.50
CA LEU A 17 10.89 25.69 19.47
C LEU A 17 9.61 25.11 20.10
N LYS A 18 8.62 25.97 20.40
CA LYS A 18 7.31 25.53 20.91
C LYS A 18 6.55 24.67 19.89
N ARG A 19 6.55 25.04 18.60
CA ARG A 19 5.93 24.22 17.53
C ARG A 19 6.64 22.88 17.37
N LEU A 20 7.97 22.88 17.32
CA LEU A 20 8.78 21.67 17.22
C LEU A 20 8.51 20.71 18.39
N HIS A 21 8.47 21.25 19.62
CA HIS A 21 8.10 20.48 20.81
C HIS A 21 6.68 19.90 20.70
N ALA A 22 5.70 20.70 20.27
CA ALA A 22 4.32 20.22 20.11
C ALA A 22 4.23 19.05 19.11
N THR A 23 4.92 19.14 17.97
CA THR A 23 5.00 18.04 16.99
C THR A 23 5.68 16.81 17.59
N SER A 24 6.76 16.98 18.34
CA SER A 24 7.45 15.86 18.99
C SER A 24 6.58 15.12 20.01
N VAL A 25 5.64 15.82 20.66
CA VAL A 25 4.67 15.25 21.62
C VAL A 25 3.52 14.55 20.90
N ASN A 26 3.07 15.08 19.74
CA ASN A 26 1.96 14.53 18.97
C ASN A 26 2.40 14.22 17.53
N MET A 27 3.01 13.06 17.34
CA MET A 27 3.45 12.57 16.04
C MET A 27 2.33 11.84 15.27
N GLN A 28 1.14 11.65 15.86
CA GLN A 28 0.04 10.92 15.21
C GLN A 28 -0.32 11.49 13.82
N PRO A 29 -0.40 12.81 13.58
CA PRO A 29 -0.70 13.35 12.25
C PRO A 29 0.32 12.92 11.20
N ILE A 30 1.61 12.92 11.54
CA ILE A 30 2.69 12.47 10.64
C ILE A 30 2.52 10.99 10.29
N TYR A 31 2.27 10.16 11.30
CA TYR A 31 2.04 8.73 11.11
C TYR A 31 0.77 8.44 10.29
N GLN A 32 -0.29 9.22 10.49
CA GLN A 32 -1.52 9.13 9.72
C GLN A 32 -1.25 9.42 8.24
N ASP A 33 -0.57 10.52 7.92
CA ASP A 33 -0.25 10.90 6.54
C ASP A 33 0.65 9.87 5.83
N ILE A 34 1.63 9.31 6.56
CA ILE A 34 2.45 8.21 6.04
C ILE A 34 1.56 6.99 5.71
N GLY A 35 0.68 6.61 6.63
CA GLY A 35 -0.23 5.49 6.45
C GLY A 35 -1.19 5.67 5.29
N GLU A 36 -1.80 6.84 5.18
CA GLU A 36 -2.70 7.20 4.08
C GLU A 36 -1.97 7.24 2.74
N GLY A 37 -0.74 7.77 2.70
CA GLY A 37 0.11 7.73 1.51
C GLY A 37 0.42 6.31 1.05
N ILE A 38 0.79 5.43 1.98
CA ILE A 38 1.05 4.01 1.67
C ILE A 38 -0.23 3.33 1.17
N MET A 39 -1.36 3.59 1.83
CA MET A 39 -2.66 3.07 1.44
C MET A 39 -3.02 3.49 0.02
N GLU A 40 -2.85 4.77 -0.31
CA GLU A 40 -3.20 5.30 -1.62
C GLU A 40 -2.31 4.69 -2.72
N ARG A 41 -0.99 4.64 -2.49
CA ARG A 41 -0.08 3.93 -3.40
C ARG A 41 -0.45 2.45 -3.54
N THR A 42 -0.89 1.80 -2.48
CA THR A 42 -1.36 0.40 -2.52
C THR A 42 -2.60 0.26 -3.39
N LYS A 43 -3.60 1.14 -3.25
CA LYS A 43 -4.79 1.16 -4.12
C LYS A 43 -4.43 1.38 -5.58
N GLN A 44 -3.49 2.29 -5.85
CA GLN A 44 -2.99 2.52 -7.22
C GLN A 44 -2.38 1.26 -7.83
N ARG A 45 -1.60 0.48 -7.05
CA ARG A 45 -1.04 -0.80 -7.51
C ARG A 45 -2.12 -1.81 -7.90
N PHE A 46 -3.25 -1.87 -7.18
CA PHE A 46 -4.40 -2.69 -7.60
C PHE A 46 -5.06 -2.19 -8.89
N SER A 47 -5.11 -0.88 -9.10
CA SER A 47 -5.64 -0.28 -10.32
C SER A 47 -4.75 -0.58 -11.53
N THR A 48 -3.44 -0.38 -11.40
CA THR A 48 -2.47 -0.54 -12.49
C THR A 48 -2.04 -1.99 -12.71
N GLY A 49 -2.08 -2.82 -11.67
CA GLY A 49 -1.52 -4.17 -11.66
C GLY A 49 0.02 -4.17 -11.65
N ILE A 50 0.63 -3.13 -11.12
CA ILE A 50 2.07 -2.93 -11.05
C ILE A 50 2.48 -2.88 -9.57
N GLY A 51 3.53 -3.61 -9.20
CA GLY A 51 4.06 -3.67 -7.84
C GLY A 51 4.84 -2.42 -7.40
N PRO A 52 5.27 -2.36 -6.13
CA PRO A 52 6.12 -1.27 -5.61
C PRO A 52 7.48 -1.15 -6.28
N ASP A 53 7.95 -2.23 -6.93
CA ASP A 53 9.16 -2.30 -7.75
C ASP A 53 8.97 -1.78 -9.19
N GLY A 54 7.76 -1.38 -9.56
CA GLY A 54 7.43 -1.00 -10.94
C GLY A 54 7.21 -2.19 -11.87
N ILE A 55 7.22 -3.43 -11.36
CA ILE A 55 7.04 -4.64 -12.16
C ILE A 55 5.57 -5.01 -12.22
N LYS A 56 5.06 -5.32 -13.41
CA LYS A 56 3.69 -5.82 -13.58
C LYS A 56 3.52 -7.16 -12.86
N TRP A 57 2.44 -7.32 -12.09
CA TRP A 57 2.16 -8.57 -11.39
C TRP A 57 2.06 -9.74 -12.35
N LEU A 58 2.64 -10.87 -11.93
CA LEU A 58 2.54 -12.11 -12.68
C LEU A 58 1.07 -12.53 -12.86
N PRO A 59 0.71 -13.04 -14.06
CA PRO A 59 -0.65 -13.45 -14.36
C PRO A 59 -1.14 -14.55 -13.42
N ASN A 60 -2.45 -14.82 -13.46
CA ASN A 60 -2.99 -15.98 -12.76
C ASN A 60 -2.50 -17.29 -13.41
N ALA A 61 -2.64 -18.42 -12.71
CA ALA A 61 -2.33 -19.72 -13.32
C ALA A 61 -3.33 -20.06 -14.44
N GLN A 62 -2.93 -20.87 -15.42
CA GLN A 62 -3.79 -21.30 -16.53
C GLN A 62 -5.09 -21.97 -16.03
N ALA A 63 -5.02 -22.72 -14.94
CA ALA A 63 -6.18 -23.32 -14.30
C ALA A 63 -7.23 -22.27 -13.85
N THR A 64 -6.80 -21.10 -13.38
CA THR A 64 -7.71 -20.01 -13.02
C THR A 64 -8.45 -19.46 -14.25
N TYR A 65 -7.75 -19.32 -15.39
CA TYR A 65 -8.39 -18.88 -16.63
C TYR A 65 -9.38 -19.91 -17.15
N ALA A 66 -9.08 -21.21 -17.04
CA ALA A 66 -10.00 -22.28 -17.41
C ALA A 66 -11.27 -22.28 -16.55
N ILE A 67 -11.13 -22.12 -15.23
CA ILE A 67 -12.27 -21.99 -14.31
C ILE A 67 -13.10 -20.75 -14.67
N LEU A 68 -12.45 -19.62 -14.93
CA LEU A 68 -13.14 -18.39 -15.30
C LEU A 68 -13.88 -18.53 -16.63
N ALA A 69 -13.29 -19.19 -17.62
CA ALA A 69 -13.92 -19.46 -18.92
C ALA A 69 -15.24 -20.23 -18.75
N ASN A 70 -15.26 -21.22 -17.86
CA ASN A 70 -16.45 -22.02 -17.55
C ASN A 70 -17.54 -21.24 -16.77
N ARG A 71 -17.19 -20.13 -16.12
CA ARG A 71 -18.14 -19.25 -15.40
C ARG A 71 -18.66 -18.09 -16.26
N LEU A 72 -18.18 -17.96 -17.50
CA LEU A 72 -18.62 -16.90 -18.37
C LEU A 72 -20.13 -17.03 -18.69
N GLY A 73 -20.87 -15.94 -18.52
CA GLY A 73 -22.30 -15.92 -18.87
C GLY A 73 -22.54 -16.05 -20.38
N LYS A 74 -23.77 -16.45 -20.76
CA LYS A 74 -24.19 -16.72 -22.16
C LYS A 74 -23.78 -15.66 -23.17
N SER A 75 -23.77 -14.38 -22.77
CA SER A 75 -23.35 -13.25 -23.64
C SER A 75 -21.87 -13.27 -24.05
N SER A 76 -21.05 -14.11 -23.42
CA SER A 76 -19.62 -14.26 -23.67
C SER A 76 -19.29 -15.58 -24.41
N LEU A 77 -20.33 -16.33 -24.79
CA LEU A 77 -20.23 -17.57 -25.55
C LEU A 77 -20.86 -17.39 -26.94
N GLY A 78 -20.40 -18.19 -27.91
CA GLY A 78 -21.02 -18.32 -29.22
C GLY A 78 -22.22 -19.28 -29.19
N LYS A 79 -22.91 -19.41 -30.33
CA LYS A 79 -24.02 -20.39 -30.48
C LYS A 79 -23.54 -21.84 -30.33
N ASP A 80 -22.25 -22.08 -30.57
CA ASP A 80 -21.54 -23.35 -30.43
C ASP A 80 -21.05 -23.61 -28.98
N GLY A 81 -21.34 -22.71 -28.04
CA GLY A 81 -20.90 -22.80 -26.66
C GLY A 81 -19.42 -22.44 -26.43
N ARG A 82 -18.66 -22.10 -27.49
CA ARG A 82 -17.25 -21.69 -27.36
C ARG A 82 -17.14 -20.23 -26.95
N VAL A 83 -16.02 -19.85 -26.36
CA VAL A 83 -15.75 -18.46 -25.97
C VAL A 83 -15.74 -17.56 -27.21
N ASN A 84 -16.60 -16.54 -27.22
CA ASN A 84 -16.66 -15.56 -28.31
C ASN A 84 -15.64 -14.42 -28.11
N LYS A 85 -15.53 -13.47 -29.04
CA LYS A 85 -14.59 -12.32 -28.95
C LYS A 85 -14.72 -11.53 -27.64
N LYS A 86 -15.93 -11.36 -27.12
CA LYS A 86 -16.19 -10.67 -25.84
C LYS A 86 -15.68 -11.49 -24.66
N GLY A 87 -15.92 -12.79 -24.64
CA GLY A 87 -15.38 -13.70 -23.62
C GLY A 87 -13.87 -13.77 -23.66
N ALA A 88 -13.27 -13.84 -24.85
CA ALA A 88 -11.82 -13.84 -25.03
C ALA A 88 -11.19 -12.55 -24.48
N SER A 89 -11.82 -11.40 -24.76
CA SER A 89 -11.40 -10.11 -24.20
C SER A 89 -11.50 -10.08 -22.66
N LYS A 90 -12.56 -10.63 -22.06
CA LYS A 90 -12.67 -10.73 -20.59
C LYS A 90 -11.56 -11.58 -19.97
N LEU A 91 -11.22 -12.71 -20.60
CA LEU A 91 -10.14 -13.57 -20.14
C LEU A 91 -8.77 -12.89 -20.29
N ALA A 92 -8.52 -12.24 -21.44
CA ALA A 92 -7.28 -11.51 -21.69
C ALA A 92 -7.08 -10.33 -20.73
N ASN A 93 -8.16 -9.63 -20.37
CA ASN A 93 -8.13 -8.48 -19.47
C ASN A 93 -8.24 -8.85 -17.99
N LYS A 94 -8.24 -10.14 -17.63
CA LYS A 94 -8.30 -10.56 -16.23
C LYS A 94 -7.02 -10.13 -15.51
N LYS A 95 -7.16 -9.16 -14.59
CA LYS A 95 -6.08 -8.72 -13.71
C LYS A 95 -5.88 -9.70 -12.55
N PRO A 96 -4.64 -10.06 -12.19
CA PRO A 96 -4.37 -10.80 -10.97
C PRO A 96 -4.74 -9.95 -9.74
N LEU A 97 -4.98 -10.62 -8.60
CA LEU A 97 -5.43 -10.02 -7.32
C LEU A 97 -6.80 -9.32 -7.31
N ILE A 98 -7.36 -9.00 -8.48
CA ILE A 98 -8.72 -8.51 -8.63
C ILE A 98 -9.66 -9.71 -8.81
N GLY A 99 -10.35 -10.05 -7.72
CA GLY A 99 -11.45 -11.02 -7.72
C GLY A 99 -12.76 -10.41 -8.23
N GLU A 100 -13.82 -11.21 -8.27
CA GLU A 100 -15.17 -10.74 -8.68
C GLU A 100 -15.71 -9.68 -7.71
N THR A 101 -15.52 -9.92 -6.40
CA THR A 101 -15.58 -8.87 -5.39
C THR A 101 -14.16 -8.31 -5.29
N GLY A 102 -13.87 -7.03 -5.46
CA GLY A 102 -12.50 -6.53 -5.23
C GLY A 102 -12.04 -6.55 -3.77
N ASN A 103 -12.36 -7.57 -2.96
CA ASN A 103 -12.22 -7.56 -1.50
C ASN A 103 -10.78 -7.29 -1.05
N LEU A 104 -9.80 -7.95 -1.65
CA LEU A 104 -8.39 -7.71 -1.31
C LEU A 104 -8.00 -6.25 -1.48
N ALA A 105 -8.43 -5.60 -2.57
CA ALA A 105 -8.12 -4.20 -2.85
C ALA A 105 -8.87 -3.20 -1.93
N ARG A 106 -9.98 -3.62 -1.31
CA ARG A 106 -10.89 -2.72 -0.57
C ARG A 106 -10.77 -2.84 0.95
N GLN A 107 -10.30 -3.97 1.47
CA GLN A 107 -10.30 -4.25 2.90
C GLN A 107 -8.97 -3.92 3.58
N PHE A 108 -8.39 -2.78 3.24
CA PHE A 108 -7.23 -2.24 3.95
C PHE A 108 -7.68 -1.23 5.01
N HIS A 109 -6.89 -1.11 6.07
CA HIS A 109 -7.08 -0.09 7.12
C HIS A 109 -5.75 0.47 7.59
N VAL A 110 -5.77 1.74 7.99
CA VAL A 110 -4.65 2.47 8.59
C VAL A 110 -5.02 2.77 10.04
N LEU A 111 -4.12 2.48 10.96
CA LEU A 111 -4.23 2.83 12.37
C LEU A 111 -2.95 3.56 12.79
N SER A 112 -3.08 4.84 13.09
CA SER A 112 -1.98 5.68 13.58
C SER A 112 -2.05 5.88 15.09
N THR A 113 -0.91 5.90 15.74
CA THR A 113 -0.71 6.31 17.13
C THR A 113 0.37 7.39 17.17
N ASN A 114 0.66 7.94 18.36
CA ASN A 114 1.81 8.84 18.54
C ASN A 114 3.18 8.18 18.30
N HIS A 115 3.24 6.86 18.16
CA HIS A 115 4.53 6.13 18.09
C HIS A 115 4.68 5.26 16.85
N SER A 116 3.60 5.01 16.11
CA SER A 116 3.60 4.07 15.00
C SER A 116 2.39 4.24 14.10
N VAL A 117 2.52 3.74 12.88
CA VAL A 117 1.40 3.48 11.98
C VAL A 117 1.36 2.00 11.62
N THR A 118 0.16 1.44 11.63
CA THR A 118 -0.12 0.07 11.18
C THR A 118 -1.00 0.11 9.95
N ILE A 119 -0.59 -0.61 8.90
CA ILE A 119 -1.40 -0.85 7.71
C ILE A 119 -1.75 -2.33 7.66
N GLY A 120 -3.04 -2.64 7.76
CA GLY A 120 -3.55 -4.00 7.77
C GLY A 120 -4.46 -4.30 6.58
N ASN A 121 -4.67 -5.59 6.32
CA ASN A 121 -5.68 -6.07 5.39
C ASN A 121 -6.47 -7.21 6.04
N SER A 122 -7.80 -7.17 5.94
CA SER A 122 -8.67 -8.13 6.61
C SER A 122 -8.75 -9.50 5.91
N MET A 123 -8.18 -9.64 4.70
CA MET A 123 -8.18 -10.92 3.98
C MET A 123 -7.05 -11.84 4.46
N ILE A 124 -7.40 -13.03 4.95
CA ILE A 124 -6.42 -14.06 5.41
C ILE A 124 -5.38 -14.45 4.34
N TYR A 125 -5.70 -14.28 3.06
CA TYR A 125 -4.81 -14.59 1.95
C TYR A 125 -3.94 -13.40 1.50
N ALA A 126 -4.05 -12.23 2.15
CA ALA A 126 -3.26 -11.06 1.79
C ALA A 126 -1.75 -11.34 1.87
N ALA A 127 -1.31 -12.01 2.95
CA ALA A 127 0.10 -12.33 3.16
C ALA A 127 0.68 -13.23 2.06
N ILE A 128 -0.02 -14.32 1.70
CA ILE A 128 0.47 -15.24 0.66
C ILE A 128 0.46 -14.58 -0.73
N GLN A 129 -0.42 -13.61 -0.99
CA GLN A 129 -0.40 -12.83 -2.23
C GLN A 129 0.73 -11.80 -2.24
N GLN A 130 0.99 -11.13 -1.11
CA GLN A 130 2.06 -10.16 -0.96
C GLN A 130 3.43 -10.81 -1.20
N PHE A 131 3.70 -11.92 -0.52
CA PHE A 131 5.04 -12.52 -0.45
C PHE A 131 5.21 -13.78 -1.30
N GLY A 132 4.12 -14.35 -1.83
CA GLY A 132 4.15 -15.65 -2.48
C GLY A 132 4.37 -16.78 -1.47
N GLY A 133 4.42 -18.01 -1.97
CA GLY A 133 4.71 -19.20 -1.16
C GLY A 133 3.92 -20.43 -1.58
N GLN A 134 3.89 -21.44 -0.72
CA GLN A 134 3.19 -22.70 -0.98
C GLN A 134 1.78 -22.70 -0.38
N ALA A 135 0.80 -23.17 -1.15
CA ALA A 135 -0.61 -23.19 -0.81
C ALA A 135 -1.31 -24.46 -1.32
N GLY A 136 -2.61 -24.56 -1.06
CA GLY A 136 -3.44 -25.71 -1.45
C GLY A 136 -3.21 -26.96 -0.59
N ARG A 137 -3.89 -28.05 -0.95
CA ARG A 137 -3.80 -29.33 -0.24
C ARG A 137 -2.34 -29.79 -0.20
N ASN A 138 -1.82 -30.06 1.00
CA ASN A 138 -0.44 -30.46 1.24
C ASN A 138 0.61 -29.47 0.71
N LYS A 139 0.28 -28.17 0.57
CA LYS A 139 1.22 -27.13 0.12
C LYS A 139 1.89 -27.44 -1.23
N LYS A 140 1.17 -28.08 -2.15
CA LYS A 140 1.69 -28.48 -3.47
C LYS A 140 1.60 -27.38 -4.54
N VAL A 141 0.92 -26.27 -4.24
CA VAL A 141 0.71 -25.18 -5.22
C VAL A 141 1.60 -24.01 -4.86
N THR A 142 2.52 -23.66 -5.75
CA THR A 142 3.32 -22.45 -5.61
C THR A 142 2.54 -21.24 -6.13
N ILE A 143 2.35 -20.26 -5.26
CA ILE A 143 1.78 -18.95 -5.57
C ILE A 143 2.94 -17.96 -5.72
N PRO A 144 3.07 -17.27 -6.87
CA PRO A 144 4.08 -16.22 -7.01
C PRO A 144 3.71 -14.99 -6.19
N ALA A 145 4.73 -14.25 -5.73
CA ALA A 145 4.55 -12.96 -5.07
C ALA A 145 3.93 -11.94 -6.04
N ARG A 146 2.98 -11.17 -5.52
CA ARG A 146 2.34 -10.03 -6.19
C ARG A 146 2.29 -8.88 -5.19
N PRO A 147 3.44 -8.26 -4.90
CA PRO A 147 3.56 -7.29 -3.83
C PRO A 147 2.69 -6.06 -4.12
N PHE A 148 1.86 -5.69 -3.15
CA PHE A 148 1.00 -4.51 -3.17
C PHE A 148 1.31 -3.56 -2.00
N LEU A 149 1.75 -4.08 -0.85
CA LEU A 149 2.35 -3.28 0.20
C LEU A 149 3.84 -3.04 -0.10
N PRO A 150 4.40 -1.90 0.33
CA PRO A 150 5.77 -1.53 0.02
C PRO A 150 6.77 -2.11 1.04
N VAL A 151 6.56 -3.36 1.46
CA VAL A 151 7.43 -4.09 2.38
C VAL A 151 7.85 -5.42 1.78
N MET A 152 9.13 -5.74 1.92
CA MET A 152 9.73 -6.99 1.50
C MET A 152 9.61 -8.04 2.61
N ILE A 153 9.84 -9.31 2.27
CA ILE A 153 9.72 -10.43 3.23
C ILE A 153 10.72 -10.32 4.40
N ASN A 154 11.84 -9.64 4.19
CA ASN A 154 12.85 -9.38 5.22
C ASN A 154 12.53 -8.14 6.10
N GLY A 155 11.35 -7.54 5.92
CA GLY A 155 10.91 -6.35 6.66
C GLY A 155 11.44 -5.02 6.12
N GLN A 156 12.29 -5.02 5.09
CA GLN A 156 12.78 -3.79 4.48
C GLN A 156 11.74 -3.14 3.57
N LEU A 157 11.80 -1.82 3.47
CA LEU A 157 10.98 -1.05 2.54
C LEU A 157 11.56 -1.11 1.12
N TYR A 158 10.70 -0.94 0.12
CA TYR A 158 11.17 -0.62 -1.22
C TYR A 158 11.77 0.80 -1.25
N PRO A 159 12.84 1.07 -2.01
CA PRO A 159 13.51 2.37 -2.00
C PRO A 159 12.59 3.57 -2.29
N GLN A 160 11.64 3.40 -3.20
CA GLN A 160 10.65 4.42 -3.55
C GLN A 160 9.73 4.77 -2.38
N GLU A 161 9.44 3.78 -1.53
CA GLU A 161 8.63 3.98 -0.33
C GLU A 161 9.41 4.70 0.76
N GLN A 162 10.68 4.31 0.97
CA GLN A 162 11.56 5.04 1.87
C GLN A 162 11.63 6.52 1.49
N GLN A 163 11.80 6.83 0.21
CA GLN A 163 11.81 8.22 -0.27
C GLN A 163 10.46 8.92 -0.03
N SER A 164 9.34 8.23 -0.25
CA SER A 164 8.00 8.78 -0.02
C SER A 164 7.80 9.16 1.45
N ILE A 165 8.24 8.31 2.38
CA ILE A 165 8.20 8.58 3.82
C ILE A 165 9.08 9.77 4.18
N LEU A 166 10.32 9.82 3.68
CA LEU A 166 11.22 10.96 3.91
C LEU A 166 10.64 12.27 3.39
N ASN A 167 9.98 12.25 2.22
CA ASN A 167 9.32 13.42 1.67
C ASN A 167 8.17 13.90 2.57
N THR A 168 7.35 12.98 3.09
CA THR A 168 6.29 13.32 4.06
C THR A 168 6.89 13.93 5.33
N LEU A 169 7.95 13.34 5.88
CA LEU A 169 8.62 13.87 7.07
C LEU A 169 9.18 15.28 6.83
N ASN A 170 9.84 15.50 5.70
CA ASN A 170 10.38 16.81 5.34
C ASN A 170 9.27 17.86 5.19
N ALA A 171 8.15 17.51 4.55
CA ALA A 171 7.01 18.43 4.43
C ALA A 171 6.47 18.86 5.81
N HIS A 172 6.35 17.92 6.76
CA HIS A 172 5.94 18.24 8.12
C HIS A 172 6.96 19.13 8.86
N LEU A 173 8.26 18.87 8.68
CA LEU A 173 9.31 19.72 9.27
C LEU A 173 9.28 21.13 8.67
N ASP A 174 9.09 21.25 7.36
CA ASP A 174 8.94 22.53 6.68
C ASP A 174 7.72 23.29 7.19
N ASP A 175 6.60 22.61 7.47
CA ASP A 175 5.41 23.23 8.03
C ASP A 175 5.63 23.72 9.47
N VAL A 176 6.41 22.99 10.28
CA VAL A 176 6.87 23.43 11.62
C VAL A 176 7.71 24.70 11.53
N ILE A 177 8.67 24.71 10.61
CA ILE A 177 9.61 25.83 10.42
C ILE A 177 8.85 27.07 9.96
N ASN A 178 8.04 26.93 8.92
CA ASN A 178 7.34 28.04 8.27
C ASN A 178 6.01 28.42 8.92
N GLY A 179 5.58 27.69 9.96
CA GLY A 179 4.36 28.01 10.72
C GLY A 179 3.06 27.76 9.95
N ARG A 180 3.03 26.76 9.05
CA ARG A 180 1.89 26.47 8.17
C ARG A 180 0.80 25.57 8.77
N PHE A 181 0.87 25.26 10.06
CA PHE A 181 -0.24 24.56 10.72
C PHE A 181 -1.48 25.44 10.73
N GLY A 182 -2.46 25.05 9.90
CA GLY A 182 -3.77 25.66 9.84
C GLY A 182 -4.46 25.65 11.20
N ASN A 183 -5.24 26.71 11.42
CA ASN A 183 -6.16 26.90 12.53
C ASN A 183 -7.09 25.70 12.78
#